data_AF-A0A963BX63-F1
#
_entry.id   AF-A0A963BX63-F1
#
_cell.length_a   1.000
_cell.length_b   1.000
_cell.length_c   1.000
_cell.angle_alpha   90.00
_cell.angle_beta   90.00
_cell.angle_gamma   90.00
#
_symmetry.space_group_name_H-M   'P 1'
#
loop_
_entity.id
_entity.type
_entity.pdbx_description
1 polymer ?
#
loop_
_entity_poly.entity_id
_entity_poly.type
_entity_poly.pdbx_seq_one_letter_code
_entity_poly.pdbx_strand_id
1 'polypeptide(L)' 'QIYGAITPDAARAGLELFAEHTDDARANPGKHPNVDRLLQLVGEGRTLRVKHVFFA' A
#
# COMPACT_ATOMS: atom_id res chain seq x y z
N GLN A 1 -2.13 3.44 17.48
CA GLN A 1 -2.24 2.78 16.16
C GLN A 1 -3.55 3.24 15.53
N ILE A 2 -3.52 3.90 14.36
CA ILE A 2 -4.71 4.52 13.73
C ILE A 2 -5.42 3.53 12.80
N TYR A 3 -4.66 2.65 12.12
CA TYR A 3 -5.18 1.65 11.20
C TYR A 3 -4.72 0.25 11.64
N GLY A 4 -5.66 -0.69 11.75
CA GLY A 4 -5.38 -2.11 12.08
C GLY A 4 -5.24 -3.02 10.87
N ALA A 5 -5.32 -2.44 9.67
CA ALA A 5 -5.24 -3.09 8.36
C ALA A 5 -4.87 -2.02 7.32
N ILE A 6 -4.40 -2.44 6.15
CA ILE A 6 -4.19 -1.53 5.02
C ILE A 6 -5.49 -1.51 4.22
N THR A 7 -6.46 -0.70 4.68
CA THR A 7 -7.69 -0.37 3.95
C THR A 7 -7.38 0.60 2.80
N PRO A 8 -8.30 0.85 1.86
CA PRO A 8 -8.10 1.89 0.83
C PRO A 8 -7.79 3.27 1.42
N ASP A 9 -8.41 3.63 2.54
CA ASP A 9 -8.13 4.90 3.23
C ASP A 9 -6.74 4.93 3.86
N ALA A 10 -6.34 3.83 4.52
CA ALA A 10 -4.99 3.69 5.04
C ALA A 10 -3.94 3.68 3.91
N ALA A 11 -4.29 3.14 2.75
CA ALA A 11 -3.42 3.15 1.57
C ALA A 11 -3.25 4.56 0.99
N ARG A 12 -4.32 5.38 0.94
CA ARG A 12 -4.20 6.80 0.56
C ARG A 12 -3.33 7.59 1.53
N ALA A 13 -3.53 7.41 2.84
CA ALA A 13 -2.66 8.02 3.85
C ALA A 13 -1.19 7.56 3.69
N GLY A 14 -0.95 6.29 3.37
CA GLY A 14 0.38 5.78 3.06
C GLY A 14 1.00 6.43 1.82
N LEU A 15 0.22 6.67 0.76
CA LEU A 15 0.68 7.37 -0.45
C LEU A 15 1.04 8.83 -0.16
N GLU A 16 0.31 9.51 0.72
CA GLU A 16 0.66 10.86 1.18
C GLU A 16 2.01 10.88 1.92
N LEU A 17 2.28 9.85 2.72
CA LEU A 17 3.59 9.70 3.40
C LEU A 17 4.73 9.41 2.41
N PHE A 18 4.45 8.72 1.30
CA PHE A 18 5.43 8.39 0.24
C PHE A 18 5.25 9.25 -1.01
N ALA A 19 4.80 10.50 -0.86
CA ALA A 19 4.47 11.37 -1.99
C ALA A 19 5.66 11.53 -2.97
N GLU A 20 6.89 11.60 -2.45
CA GLU A 20 8.12 11.74 -3.25
C GLU A 20 8.38 10.57 -4.23
N HIS A 21 7.80 9.39 -3.97
CA HIS A 21 7.97 8.20 -4.80
C HIS A 21 6.72 7.86 -5.62
N THR A 22 5.60 8.54 -5.36
CA THR A 22 4.31 8.17 -5.96
C THR A 22 4.29 8.41 -7.47
N ASP A 23 4.87 9.52 -7.94
CA ASP A 23 4.91 9.81 -9.38
C ASP A 23 5.90 8.92 -10.13
N ASP A 24 7.04 8.58 -9.51
CA ASP A 24 8.00 7.64 -10.08
C ASP A 24 7.42 6.21 -10.15
N ALA A 25 6.63 5.79 -9.16
CA ALA A 25 5.92 4.51 -9.18
C ALA A 25 4.88 4.44 -10.31
N ARG A 26 4.12 5.52 -10.54
CA ARG A 26 3.18 5.60 -11.67
C ARG A 26 3.89 5.56 -13.02
N ALA A 27 5.04 6.21 -13.14
CA ALA A 27 5.83 6.25 -14.37
C ALA A 27 6.59 4.94 -14.62
N ASN A 28 7.00 4.24 -13.56
CA ASN A 28 7.82 3.02 -13.62
C ASN A 28 7.20 1.89 -12.77
N PRO A 29 6.11 1.24 -13.25
CA PRO A 29 5.45 0.18 -12.49
C PRO A 29 6.41 -0.94 -12.08
N GLY A 30 6.40 -1.31 -10.80
CA GLY A 30 7.26 -2.35 -10.23
C GLY A 30 8.58 -1.85 -9.64
N LYS A 31 8.94 -0.57 -9.85
CA LYS A 31 10.14 0.04 -9.28
C LYS A 31 10.01 0.28 -7.78
N HIS A 32 8.79 0.51 -7.28
CA HIS A 32 8.50 0.80 -5.88
C HIS A 32 7.46 -0.18 -5.34
N PRO A 33 7.83 -1.44 -5.03
CA PRO A 33 6.86 -2.51 -4.76
C PRO A 33 5.83 -2.21 -3.67
N ASN A 34 6.18 -1.38 -2.69
CA ASN A 34 5.27 -0.98 -1.64
C ASN A 34 4.31 0.13 -2.10
N VAL A 35 4.79 1.16 -2.81
CA VAL A 35 3.95 2.24 -3.37
C VAL A 35 3.02 1.69 -4.44
N ASP A 36 3.52 0.81 -5.31
CA ASP A 36 2.74 0.09 -6.32
C ASP A 36 1.57 -0.67 -5.68
N ARG A 37 1.85 -1.37 -4.56
CA ARG A 37 0.82 -2.07 -3.80
C ARG A 37 -0.21 -1.13 -3.21
N LEU A 38 0.18 0.02 -2.67
CA LEU A 38 -0.78 1.00 -2.16
C LEU A 38 -1.67 1.57 -3.28
N LEU A 39 -1.09 1.91 -4.44
CA LEU A 39 -1.85 2.35 -5.63
C LEU A 39 -2.86 1.28 -6.06
N GLN A 40 -2.46 0.02 -6.09
CA GLN A 40 -3.34 -1.10 -6.43
C GLN A 40 -4.50 -1.25 -5.43
N LEU A 41 -4.24 -1.18 -4.12
CA LEU A 41 -5.27 -1.30 -3.10
C LEU A 41 -6.31 -0.18 -3.19
N VAL A 42 -5.87 1.04 -3.51
CA VAL A 42 -6.78 2.18 -3.75
C VAL A 42 -7.63 1.95 -5.01
N GLY A 43 -7.01 1.52 -6.12
CA GLY A 43 -7.71 1.28 -7.39
C GLY A 43 -8.70 0.12 -7.34
N GLU A 44 -8.37 -0.95 -6.63
CA GLU A 44 -9.20 -2.16 -6.52
C GLU A 44 -10.17 -2.12 -5.32
N GLY A 45 -10.06 -1.12 -4.43
CA GLY A 45 -10.86 -1.04 -3.20
C GLY A 45 -10.59 -2.18 -2.21
N ARG A 46 -9.40 -2.79 -2.26
CA ARG A 46 -9.05 -3.97 -1.47
C ARG A 46 -8.41 -3.59 -0.13
N THR A 47 -8.51 -4.51 0.82
CA THR A 47 -7.90 -4.38 2.15
C THR A 47 -6.90 -5.51 2.39
N LEU A 48 -5.71 -5.19 2.89
CA LEU A 48 -4.75 -6.18 3.40
C LEU A 48 -4.79 -6.24 4.92
N ARG A 49 -4.67 -7.45 5.47
CA ARG A 49 -4.59 -7.71 6.91
C ARG A 49 -3.32 -8.49 7.19
N VAL A 50 -2.71 -8.21 8.34
CA VAL A 50 -1.58 -9.00 8.84
C VAL A 50 -2.10 -10.38 9.21
N LYS A 51 -1.37 -11.42 8.77
CA LYS A 51 -1.59 -12.80 9.19
C LYS A 51 -0.28 -13.31 9.75
N HIS A 52 -0.29 -13.73 11.02
CA HIS A 52 0.85 -14.45 11.58
C HIS A 52 0.89 -15.85 10.97
N VAL A 53 2.06 -16.25 10.51
CA VAL A 53 2.32 -17.60 10.01
C VAL A 53 3.33 -18.22 10.95
N PHE A 54 2.94 -19.32 11.60
CA PHE A 54 3.82 -20.11 12.44
C PHE A 54 4.25 -21.35 11.66
N PHE A 55 5.54 -21.66 11.72
CA PHE A 55 6.09 -22.90 11.17
C PHE A 55 6.25 -23.89 12.32
N ALA A 56 5.83 -25.13 12.09
CA ALA A 56 6.02 -26.25 13.01
C ALA A 56 7.33 -26.99 12.68
#